data_AF-A0A377V316-F1
#
_entry.id   AF-A0A377V316-F1
#
_cell.length_a   1.000
_cell.length_b   1.000
_cell.length_c   1.000
_cell.angle_alpha   90.00
_cell.angle_beta   90.00
_cell.angle_gamma   90.00
#
_symmetry.space_group_name_H-M   'P 1'
#
loop_
_entity.id
_entity.type
_entity.pdbx_description
1 polymer ?
#
loop_
_entity_poly.entity_id
_entity_poly.type
_entity_poly.pdbx_seq_one_letter_code
_entity_poly.pdbx_strand_id
1 'polypeptide(L)'
;MQRQQAPFRADIVGSFLRPDSIKQARQQLAEGIIDAAQLREIENNAIRHLVQQQCDCGLHVVTDGEFRRAWWHFDFFDGLQGVERYDAEQGIQFQRRADQSARRSRHRQAGVWRPPDAGGFPLSEKHQRATRSRR
;
A
#
# COMPACT_ATOMS: atom_id res chain seq x y z
N MET A 1 -3.01 0.85 -47.60
CA MET A 1 -2.17 1.12 -46.41
C MET A 1 -2.29 -0.07 -45.47
N GLN A 2 -1.23 -0.86 -45.34
CA GLN A 2 -1.18 -1.97 -44.37
C GLN A 2 -1.24 -1.38 -42.96
N ARG A 3 -2.17 -1.85 -42.10
CA ARG A 3 -2.11 -1.58 -40.66
C ARG A 3 -0.94 -2.38 -40.10
N GLN A 4 0.10 -1.68 -39.66
CA GLN A 4 1.36 -2.29 -39.21
C GLN A 4 1.55 -2.17 -37.69
N GLN A 5 0.64 -2.73 -36.89
CA GLN A 5 0.90 -3.19 -35.52
C GLN A 5 -0.39 -3.78 -34.95
N ALA A 6 -0.28 -4.86 -34.17
CA ALA A 6 -1.42 -5.38 -33.43
C ALA A 6 -1.99 -4.27 -32.51
N PRO A 7 -3.33 -4.15 -32.36
CA PRO A 7 -4.00 -2.97 -31.83
C PRO A 7 -3.81 -2.72 -30.31
N PHE A 8 -3.14 -3.62 -29.59
CA PHE A 8 -3.06 -3.59 -28.14
C PHE A 8 -1.62 -3.42 -27.66
N ARG A 9 -1.39 -2.31 -26.96
CA ARG A 9 -0.16 -1.95 -26.26
C ARG A 9 -0.30 -2.34 -24.78
N ALA A 10 0.67 -3.07 -24.25
CA ALA A 10 0.76 -3.38 -22.83
C ALA A 10 2.07 -2.82 -22.28
N ASP A 11 1.95 -1.99 -21.25
CA ASP A 11 3.07 -1.44 -20.49
C ASP A 11 2.99 -1.90 -19.03
N ILE A 12 4.09 -1.72 -18.31
CA ILE A 12 4.15 -1.99 -16.87
C ILE A 12 3.73 -0.73 -16.13
N VAL A 13 2.73 -0.85 -15.24
CA VAL A 13 2.08 0.31 -14.61
C VAL A 13 2.54 0.59 -13.18
N GLY A 14 3.48 -0.16 -12.64
CA GLY A 14 3.95 0.08 -11.28
C GLY A 14 4.91 -0.97 -10.75
N SER A 15 4.55 -1.56 -9.60
CA SER A 15 5.44 -2.30 -8.72
C SER A 15 6.17 -3.47 -9.39
N PHE A 16 7.46 -3.58 -9.09
CA PHE A 16 8.24 -4.79 -9.28
C PHE A 16 8.54 -5.46 -7.94
N LEU A 17 9.03 -6.70 -7.99
CA LEU A 17 9.51 -7.37 -6.78
C LEU A 17 10.70 -6.60 -6.22
N ARG A 18 10.62 -6.24 -4.93
CA ARG A 18 11.70 -5.54 -4.24
C ARG A 18 12.97 -6.42 -4.22
N PRO A 19 14.12 -5.93 -4.71
CA PRO A 19 15.38 -6.65 -4.62
C PRO A 19 15.82 -6.89 -3.18
N ASP A 20 16.62 -7.93 -2.96
CA ASP A 20 17.10 -8.27 -1.61
C ASP A 20 17.99 -7.18 -1.01
N SER A 21 18.73 -6.43 -1.84
CA SER A 21 19.52 -5.27 -1.41
C SER A 21 18.67 -4.22 -0.69
N ILE A 22 17.47 -3.92 -1.20
CA ILE A 22 16.57 -2.95 -0.56
C ILE A 22 15.94 -3.57 0.70
N LYS A 23 15.58 -4.86 0.68
CA LYS A 23 15.01 -5.52 1.88
C LYS A 23 16.00 -5.48 3.05
N GLN A 24 17.26 -5.84 2.78
CA GLN A 24 18.34 -5.81 3.75
C GLN A 24 18.62 -4.38 4.23
N ALA A 25 18.71 -3.42 3.31
CA ALA A 25 18.94 -2.02 3.67
C ALA A 25 17.83 -1.44 4.56
N ARG A 26 16.56 -1.77 4.29
CA ARG A 26 15.44 -1.35 5.15
C ARG A 26 15.50 -1.96 6.54
N GLN A 27 15.94 -3.21 6.65
CA GLN A 27 16.20 -3.84 7.94
C GLN A 27 17.36 -3.15 8.67
N GLN A 28 18.46 -2.88 7.99
CA GLN A 28 19.62 -2.17 8.54
C GLN A 28 19.26 -0.75 9.01
N LEU A 29 18.41 -0.04 8.28
CA LEU A 29 17.91 1.28 8.71
C LEU A 29 17.07 1.15 9.99
N ALA A 30 16.18 0.15 10.07
CA ALA A 30 15.37 -0.10 11.26
C ALA A 30 16.22 -0.49 12.48
N GLU A 31 17.37 -1.14 12.26
CA GLU A 31 18.36 -1.50 13.27
C GLU A 31 19.35 -0.36 13.58
N GLY A 32 19.28 0.78 12.87
CA GLY A 32 20.18 1.92 13.05
C GLY A 32 21.61 1.69 12.53
N ILE A 33 21.83 0.68 11.69
CA ILE A 33 23.13 0.33 11.11
C ILE A 33 23.50 1.27 9.97
N ILE A 34 22.50 1.70 9.20
CA ILE A 34 22.65 2.70 8.13
C ILE A 34 21.71 3.88 8.38
N ASP A 35 22.07 5.03 7.84
CA ASP A 35 21.19 6.20 7.83
C ASP A 35 20.24 6.22 6.61
N ALA A 36 19.33 7.18 6.60
CA ALA A 36 18.36 7.34 5.53
C ALA A 36 18.99 7.70 4.17
N ALA A 37 20.15 8.38 4.17
CA ALA A 37 20.85 8.74 2.93
C ALA A 37 21.51 7.52 2.30
N GLN A 38 22.07 6.63 3.11
CA GLN A 38 22.61 5.34 2.67
C GLN A 38 21.51 4.43 2.11
N LEU A 39 20.35 4.34 2.77
CA LEU A 39 19.18 3.63 2.20
C LEU A 39 18.81 4.23 0.85
N ARG A 40 18.75 5.58 0.76
CA ARG A 40 18.39 6.29 -0.47
C ARG A 40 19.32 5.95 -1.63
N GLU A 41 20.62 5.83 -1.38
CA GLU A 41 21.59 5.45 -2.41
C GLU A 41 21.45 3.99 -2.85
N ILE A 42 21.17 3.08 -1.93
CA ILE A 42 20.88 1.67 -2.26
C ILE A 42 19.63 1.57 -3.13
N GLU A 43 18.58 2.31 -2.79
CA GLU A 43 17.37 2.40 -3.60
C GLU A 43 17.63 3.02 -4.99
N ASN A 44 18.40 4.12 -5.06
CA ASN A 44 18.80 4.75 -6.32
C ASN A 44 19.49 3.74 -7.25
N ASN A 45 20.45 2.98 -6.71
CA ASN A 45 21.18 1.98 -7.48
C ASN A 45 20.26 0.86 -8.01
N ALA A 46 19.36 0.36 -7.17
CA ALA A 46 18.38 -0.65 -7.59
C ALA A 46 17.40 -0.13 -8.64
N ILE A 47 16.93 1.12 -8.51
CA ILE A 47 16.06 1.76 -9.50
C ILE A 47 16.79 1.93 -10.84
N ARG A 48 18.03 2.42 -10.85
CA ARG A 48 18.84 2.52 -12.08
C ARG A 48 18.98 1.18 -12.77
N HIS A 49 19.26 0.12 -12.02
CA HIS A 49 19.37 -1.23 -12.55
C HIS A 49 18.05 -1.73 -13.15
N LEU A 50 16.92 -1.52 -12.47
CA LEU A 50 15.60 -1.88 -12.99
C LEU A 50 15.23 -1.10 -14.26
N VAL A 51 15.52 0.21 -14.30
CA VAL A 51 15.30 1.04 -15.48
C VAL A 51 16.11 0.51 -16.66
N GLN A 52 17.38 0.17 -16.45
CA GLN A 52 18.21 -0.43 -17.49
C GLN A 52 17.62 -1.74 -18.01
N GLN A 53 17.19 -2.65 -17.12
CA GLN A 53 16.54 -3.91 -17.52
C GLN A 53 15.27 -3.68 -18.35
N GLN A 54 14.44 -2.71 -17.97
CA GLN A 54 13.24 -2.36 -18.74
C GLN A 54 13.59 -1.84 -20.14
N CYS A 55 14.61 -0.97 -20.25
CA CYS A 55 15.11 -0.47 -21.52
C CYS A 55 15.68 -1.60 -22.39
N ASP A 56 16.44 -2.51 -21.80
CA ASP A 56 17.03 -3.67 -22.49
C ASP A 56 15.95 -4.63 -23.00
N CYS A 57 14.79 -4.69 -22.33
CA CYS A 57 13.60 -5.41 -22.79
C CYS A 57 12.80 -4.66 -23.88
N GLY A 58 13.24 -3.48 -24.32
CA GLY A 58 12.58 -2.69 -25.35
C GLY A 58 11.38 -1.88 -24.85
N LEU A 59 11.24 -1.66 -23.54
CA LEU A 59 10.19 -0.81 -23.00
C LEU A 59 10.55 0.67 -23.20
N HIS A 60 9.61 1.43 -23.78
CA HIS A 60 9.74 2.87 -23.99
C HIS A 60 9.18 3.69 -22.82
N VAL A 61 8.27 3.11 -22.05
CA VAL A 61 7.74 3.67 -20.80
C VAL A 61 8.18 2.75 -19.68
N VAL A 62 8.90 3.32 -18.72
CA VAL A 62 9.51 2.59 -17.61
C VAL A 62 8.99 3.11 -16.27
N THR A 63 9.09 2.28 -15.24
CA THR A 63 8.75 2.64 -13.86
C THR A 63 9.97 2.49 -12.96
N ASP A 64 9.96 3.09 -11.77
CA ASP A 64 10.97 2.86 -10.74
C ASP A 64 10.71 1.57 -9.93
N GLY A 65 9.71 0.79 -10.34
CA GLY A 65 9.23 -0.41 -9.65
C GLY A 65 8.65 -0.15 -8.26
N GLU A 66 8.38 1.11 -7.92
CA GLU A 66 7.76 1.54 -6.68
C GLU A 66 8.54 1.09 -5.43
N PHE A 67 9.87 0.93 -5.58
CA PHE A 67 10.75 0.32 -4.60
C PHE A 67 10.78 1.02 -3.24
N ARG A 68 10.59 2.34 -3.24
CA ARG A 68 10.63 3.22 -2.06
C ARG A 68 9.38 3.17 -1.20
N ARG A 69 8.28 2.67 -1.76
CA ARG A 69 7.00 2.62 -1.06
C ARG A 69 6.92 1.38 -0.17
N ALA A 70 6.22 1.47 0.94
CA ALA A 70 5.78 0.33 1.71
C ALA A 70 4.38 -0.13 1.24
N TRP A 71 3.46 0.80 1.08
CA TRP A 71 2.05 0.60 0.74
C TRP A 71 1.51 1.79 -0.04
N TRP A 72 1.04 1.59 -1.27
CA TRP A 72 0.66 2.68 -2.18
C TRP A 72 -0.26 3.73 -1.55
N HIS A 73 -1.29 3.31 -0.81
CA HIS A 73 -2.26 4.23 -0.23
C HIS A 73 -1.74 4.89 1.04
N PHE A 74 -1.07 4.14 1.93
CA PHE A 74 -0.60 4.71 3.19
C PHE A 74 0.52 5.72 2.96
N ASP A 75 1.47 5.42 2.08
CA ASP A 75 2.57 6.34 1.80
C ASP A 75 2.08 7.64 1.13
N PHE A 76 1.01 7.58 0.34
CA PHE A 76 0.39 8.77 -0.23
C PHE A 76 -0.22 9.67 0.85
N PHE A 77 -0.98 9.05 1.76
CA PHE A 77 -1.68 9.77 2.81
C PHE A 77 -0.74 10.39 3.86
N ASP A 78 0.37 9.70 4.16
CA ASP A 78 1.41 10.19 5.07
C ASP A 78 2.08 11.49 4.57
N GLY A 79 1.99 11.78 3.28
CA GLY A 79 2.51 13.01 2.67
C GLY A 79 1.54 14.20 2.72
N LEU A 80 0.32 14.03 3.21
CA LEU A 80 -0.70 15.10 3.24
C LEU A 80 -0.66 15.87 4.56
N GLN A 81 -0.66 17.21 4.48
CA GLN A 81 -0.77 18.05 5.67
C GLN A 81 -2.12 17.84 6.36
N GLY A 82 -2.11 17.68 7.69
CA GLY A 82 -3.32 17.46 8.49
C GLY A 82 -3.78 16.00 8.54
N VAL A 83 -2.94 15.08 8.06
CA VAL A 83 -3.15 13.62 8.12
C VAL A 83 -2.09 13.00 9.01
N GLU A 84 -2.51 12.18 9.97
CA GLU A 84 -1.60 11.48 10.86
C GLU A 84 -1.80 9.96 10.77
N ARG A 85 -0.67 9.24 10.74
CA ARG A 85 -0.69 7.79 10.75
C ARG A 85 -1.16 7.28 12.11
N TYR A 86 -2.14 6.39 12.11
CA TYR A 86 -2.61 5.70 13.31
C TYR A 86 -2.23 4.21 13.25
N ASP A 87 -1.38 3.81 14.18
CA ASP A 87 -1.05 2.40 14.39
C ASP A 87 -2.05 1.80 15.38
N ALA A 88 -3.01 1.03 14.86
CA ALA A 88 -3.99 0.35 15.68
C ALA A 88 -3.35 -0.81 16.45
N GLU A 89 -3.56 -0.86 17.77
CA GLU A 89 -3.13 -1.99 18.62
C GLU A 89 -3.78 -3.32 18.22
N GLN A 90 -5.00 -3.25 17.67
CA GLN A 90 -5.77 -4.41 17.22
C GLN A 90 -6.08 -4.30 15.74
N GLY A 91 -5.75 -5.35 14.99
CA GLY A 91 -6.11 -5.46 13.57
C GLY A 91 -7.63 -5.64 13.39
N ILE A 92 -8.10 -5.42 12.15
CA ILE A 92 -9.50 -5.64 11.78
C ILE A 92 -9.87 -7.10 12.09
N GLN A 93 -10.84 -7.28 12.99
CA GLN A 93 -11.38 -8.58 13.33
C GLN A 93 -12.29 -9.04 12.19
N PHE A 94 -11.76 -9.87 11.28
CA PHE A 94 -12.58 -10.52 10.28
C PHE A 94 -13.44 -11.59 10.95
N GLN A 95 -14.76 -11.38 10.99
CA GLN A 95 -15.70 -12.44 11.33
C GLN A 95 -15.57 -13.53 10.27
N ARG A 96 -14.91 -14.63 10.63
CA ARG A 96 -14.92 -15.84 9.81
C ARG A 96 -16.36 -16.30 9.68
N ARG A 97 -16.94 -16.20 8.48
CA ARG A 97 -17.91 -17.22 8.08
C ARG A 97 -17.13 -18.52 8.02
N ALA A 98 -17.67 -19.56 8.66
CA ALA A 98 -17.07 -20.87 8.66
C ALA A 98 -17.05 -21.41 7.23
N ASP A 99 -15.96 -21.16 6.51
CA ASP A 99 -15.61 -21.94 5.34
C ASP A 99 -14.35 -22.73 5.67
N GLN A 100 -14.50 -24.04 5.65
CA GLN A 100 -13.48 -24.99 6.05
C GLN A 100 -12.50 -25.20 4.90
N SER A 101 -11.60 -24.25 4.64
CA SER A 101 -10.35 -24.59 3.94
C SER A 101 -9.22 -23.58 4.16
N ALA A 102 -8.09 -24.16 4.55
CA ALA A 102 -6.72 -23.64 4.45
C ALA A 102 -6.32 -22.41 5.31
N ARG A 103 -5.74 -22.75 6.47
CA ARG A 103 -4.73 -21.98 7.24
C ARG A 103 -3.70 -21.29 6.33
N ARG A 104 -3.63 -19.95 6.38
CA ARG A 104 -2.38 -19.17 6.29
C ARG A 104 -2.51 -17.92 7.16
N SER A 105 -1.97 -18.00 8.38
CA SER A 105 -1.80 -16.84 9.25
C SER A 105 -0.72 -15.92 8.66
N ARG A 106 -1.13 -14.75 8.17
CA ARG A 106 -0.24 -13.59 8.05
C ARG A 106 -0.82 -12.50 8.92
N HIS A 107 -0.11 -12.13 9.99
CA HIS A 107 -0.35 -10.88 10.69
C HIS A 107 -0.35 -9.77 9.64
N ARG A 108 -1.47 -9.04 9.52
CA ARG A 108 -1.57 -7.82 8.73
C ARG A 108 -2.05 -6.73 9.67
N GLN A 109 -1.17 -5.78 9.99
CA GLN A 109 -1.60 -4.47 10.45
C GLN A 109 -2.42 -3.84 9.33
N ALA A 110 -3.66 -3.48 9.64
CA ALA A 110 -4.50 -2.66 8.78
C ALA A 110 -4.57 -1.28 9.44
N GLY A 111 -3.90 -0.29 8.86
CA GLY A 111 -4.12 1.10 9.22
C GLY A 111 -5.56 1.48 8.88
N VAL A 112 -6.33 1.91 9.88
CA VAL A 112 -7.70 2.41 9.71
C VAL A 112 -7.66 3.93 9.86
N TRP A 113 -8.33 4.61 8.94
CA TRP A 113 -8.43 6.06 8.91
C TRP A 113 -9.52 6.57 9.86
N ARG A 114 -9.21 7.60 10.66
CA ARG A 114 -10.20 8.35 11.46
C ARG A 114 -10.25 9.79 10.95
N PRO A 115 -11.43 10.33 10.57
CA PRO A 115 -11.55 11.74 10.20
C PRO A 115 -11.33 12.64 11.42
N PRO A 116 -10.90 13.91 11.21
CA PRO A 116 -10.75 14.88 12.29
C PRO A 116 -12.10 15.16 12.95
N ASP A 117 -12.05 15.37 14.25
CA ASP A 117 -13.17 15.50 15.17
C ASP A 117 -14.21 16.50 14.65
N ALA A 118 -15.26 15.99 14.00
CA ALA A 118 -16.40 16.81 13.62
C ALA A 118 -17.08 17.25 14.91
N GLY A 119 -16.85 18.51 15.28
CA GLY A 119 -17.49 19.20 16.38
C GLY A 119 -18.99 18.89 16.43
N GLY A 120 -19.47 18.64 17.64
CA GLY A 120 -20.76 18.03 17.94
C GLY A 120 -21.94 18.55 17.11
N PHE A 121 -22.62 17.62 16.45
CA PHE A 121 -24.04 17.76 16.15
C PHE A 121 -24.83 16.98 17.20
N PRO A 122 -25.77 17.61 17.93
CA PRO A 122 -26.60 16.88 18.87
C PRO A 122 -27.58 16.00 18.07
N LEU A 123 -27.41 14.69 18.17
CA LEU A 123 -28.41 13.73 17.73
C LEU A 123 -29.65 13.92 18.61
N SER A 124 -30.71 14.52 18.06
CA SER A 124 -31.98 14.65 18.76
C SER A 124 -32.57 13.27 19.06
N GLU A 125 -32.97 13.04 20.31
CA GLU A 125 -33.68 11.85 20.79
C GLU A 125 -35.07 11.71 20.13
N LYS A 126 -35.14 11.25 18.88
CA LYS A 126 -36.38 10.68 18.34
C LYS A 126 -36.01 9.54 17.41
N HIS A 127 -36.00 8.33 17.95
CA HIS A 127 -36.69 7.12 17.44
C HIS A 127 -36.17 5.88 18.19
N GLN A 128 -36.47 5.81 19.50
CA GLN A 128 -36.64 4.51 20.16
C GLN A 128 -38.13 4.16 20.10
N ARG A 129 -38.49 3.18 19.25
CA ARG A 129 -39.61 2.22 19.36
C ARG A 129 -40.03 1.76 17.97
N ALA A 130 -39.74 0.49 17.64
CA ALA A 130 -40.67 -0.42 16.98
C ALA A 130 -40.06 -1.83 16.85
N THR A 131 -39.66 -2.44 17.97
CA THR A 131 -39.62 -3.91 18.05
C THR A 131 -40.92 -4.37 18.69
N ARG A 132 -41.91 -4.71 17.86
CA ARG A 132 -42.94 -5.73 18.13
C ARG A 132 -43.89 -5.89 16.94
N SER A 133 -44.06 -7.15 16.55
CA SER A 133 -45.29 -7.76 16.01
C SER A 133 -45.39 -7.97 14.48
N ARG A 134 -45.64 -9.26 14.15
CA ARG A 134 -46.13 -9.89 12.90
C ARG A 134 -45.02 -10.34 11.94
N ARG A 135 -44.84 -11.63 11.61
CA ARG A 135 -45.59 -12.88 11.82
C ARG A 135 -44.60 -14.00 12.12
#